data_AF-A0A8H7QW82-F1
#
_entry.id   AF-A0A8H7QW82-F1
#
_cell.length_a   1.000
_cell.length_b   1.000
_cell.length_c   1.000
_cell.angle_alpha   90.00
_cell.angle_beta   90.00
_cell.angle_gamma   90.00
#
_symmetry.space_group_name_H-M   'P 1'
#
loop_
_entity.id
_entity.type
_entity.pdbx_description
1 polymer ?
#
loop_
_entity_poly.entity_id
_entity_poly.type
_entity_poly.pdbx_seq_one_letter_code
_entity_poly.pdbx_strand_id
1 'polypeptide(L)'
;MSRQQYIQDVCRSNLQDDSDFHKTRTMVHLYNQSYLIFQKLHQRAFPITVNKAAEEYGDALQEQIELVEQYYHELSLYKEREMFLQLSAIWKLCQIVYFSDQKDDINALMKWYNQINTSLYFEYNKQSIYFHPEGAFNHPNFWPYAIRIATLGYIDQLAALVKYVLLDVSLSGNNDILPYIIQLYDITTNMPLDKKKLQEAISNLNSTQWLHHKSKYHADQIHAVMSILLGDESITIQHTQDDIQAYICCRYYRHSVGSFMEFSNRNSSKLSNYASTSPSPNILRSIIAGDIYKAIEESVHYDWWLLAHLTDLLTMNQMIDRDIQVPAGKGFVSLPVKSNFILFYASFLKNRFGLWKQAYSYMLECGDFGKEAILEHLKNTNLNVEDNVLLEIVEFCNDHSLDSTGIELYKKKATMCMETNDFKNALYYYEKSKQDQCIDVVFSEIIWHLAMTGNWIDLASLGSTNYDGIYYTIYKHLQKFHHHIKSKELEDATDEFRELINIDSIPDDIIPVVIWEGLILIKDPDMSFLKRSDVLLVKSKWQKLNKHATTQNFRLLYYYNKKDKSVVPEGEDELEIILKYQKQEFLDTTGLCFSRALDKINN
;
A
#
# COMPACT_ATOMS: atom_id res chain seq x y z
N MET A 1 0.60 24.23 -6.56
CA MET A 1 -0.10 24.15 -5.26
C MET A 1 -1.18 23.06 -5.24
N SER A 2 -2.13 22.98 -6.19
CA SER A 2 -3.16 21.92 -6.20
C SER A 2 -2.59 20.49 -6.33
N ARG A 3 -1.63 20.27 -7.25
CA ARG A 3 -1.00 18.95 -7.45
C ARG A 3 -0.24 18.42 -6.23
N GLN A 4 0.60 19.25 -5.62
CA GLN A 4 1.33 18.86 -4.40
C GLN A 4 0.37 18.59 -3.22
N GLN A 5 -0.69 19.38 -3.09
CA GLN A 5 -1.73 19.13 -2.08
C GLN A 5 -2.42 17.79 -2.32
N TYR A 6 -2.77 17.46 -3.57
CA TYR A 6 -3.34 16.16 -3.92
C TYR A 6 -2.41 15.00 -3.52
N ILE A 7 -1.12 15.08 -3.85
CA ILE A 7 -0.14 14.06 -3.46
C ILE A 7 -0.06 13.91 -1.93
N GLN A 8 -0.09 15.03 -1.20
CA GLN A 8 -0.12 14.99 0.27
C GLN A 8 -1.39 14.34 0.80
N ASP A 9 -2.54 14.63 0.22
CA ASP A 9 -3.83 14.05 0.61
C ASP A 9 -3.84 12.53 0.36
N VAL A 10 -3.30 12.08 -0.79
CA VAL A 10 -3.11 10.65 -1.13
C VAL A 10 -2.15 9.95 -0.16
N CYS A 11 -1.04 10.59 0.21
CA CYS A 11 -0.07 9.99 1.13
C CYS A 11 -0.56 9.99 2.58
N ARG A 12 -1.45 10.92 2.95
CA ARG A 12 -2.04 11.06 4.29
C ARG A 12 -3.38 10.37 4.43
N SER A 13 -3.98 9.88 3.34
CA SER A 13 -5.25 9.17 3.39
C SER A 13 -5.06 7.86 4.14
N ASN A 14 -5.35 7.91 5.43
CA ASN A 14 -5.64 6.73 6.22
C ASN A 14 -7.12 6.47 6.05
N LEU A 15 -7.49 5.29 5.58
CA LEU A 15 -8.86 4.81 5.76
C LEU A 15 -9.20 4.89 7.24
N GLN A 16 -10.47 5.20 7.54
CA GLN A 16 -11.00 5.12 8.90
C GLN A 16 -10.50 3.83 9.55
N ASP A 17 -9.91 3.97 10.74
CA ASP A 17 -9.44 2.87 11.58
C ASP A 17 -10.62 1.94 11.90
N ASP A 18 -10.86 0.96 11.04
CA ASP A 18 -11.47 -0.28 11.47
C ASP A 18 -10.36 -1.10 12.12
N SER A 19 -10.26 -0.90 13.42
CA SER A 19 -9.27 -1.40 14.37
C SER A 19 -9.23 -2.93 14.53
N ASP A 20 -9.41 -3.70 13.47
CA ASP A 20 -9.36 -5.16 13.54
C ASP A 20 -8.05 -5.69 12.99
N PHE A 21 -7.11 -5.90 13.92
CA PHE A 21 -5.85 -6.64 13.78
C PHE A 21 -6.04 -8.06 13.16
N HIS A 22 -7.28 -8.55 13.08
CA HIS A 22 -7.67 -9.81 12.46
C HIS A 22 -7.82 -9.74 10.94
N LYS A 23 -8.29 -8.62 10.35
CA LYS A 23 -8.35 -8.40 8.88
C LYS A 23 -6.95 -8.42 8.23
N THR A 24 -5.92 -8.27 9.08
CA THR A 24 -4.61 -7.74 8.73
C THR A 24 -3.71 -8.88 8.22
N ARG A 25 -3.71 -10.07 8.84
CA ARG A 25 -2.80 -11.16 8.45
C ARG A 25 -3.28 -11.99 7.25
N THR A 26 -4.59 -12.08 7.04
CA THR A 26 -5.23 -12.83 5.95
C THR A 26 -5.06 -12.14 4.60
N MET A 27 -5.21 -10.82 4.51
CA MET A 27 -5.16 -10.10 3.23
C MET A 27 -3.77 -10.02 2.59
N VAL A 28 -2.69 -10.28 3.34
CA VAL A 28 -1.32 -10.29 2.80
C VAL A 28 -1.17 -11.31 1.66
N HIS A 29 -1.88 -12.44 1.72
CA HIS A 29 -1.87 -13.41 0.64
C HIS A 29 -2.50 -12.85 -0.64
N LEU A 30 -3.75 -12.37 -0.55
CA LEU A 30 -4.43 -11.71 -1.66
C LEU A 30 -3.60 -10.58 -2.27
N TYR A 31 -2.99 -9.71 -1.46
CA TYR A 31 -2.20 -8.59 -1.96
C TYR A 31 -0.91 -9.02 -2.67
N ASN A 32 -0.23 -10.05 -2.16
CA ASN A 32 0.96 -10.58 -2.82
C ASN A 32 0.60 -11.26 -4.15
N GLN A 33 -0.46 -12.07 -4.20
CA GLN A 33 -0.92 -12.67 -5.45
C GLN A 33 -1.36 -11.61 -6.46
N SER A 34 -2.11 -10.62 -6.00
CA SER A 34 -2.57 -9.50 -6.83
C SER A 34 -1.41 -8.70 -7.40
N TYR A 35 -0.35 -8.49 -6.60
CA TYR A 35 0.88 -7.86 -7.08
C TYR A 35 1.57 -8.68 -8.16
N LEU A 36 1.66 -10.01 -8.02
CA LEU A 36 2.24 -10.87 -9.05
C LEU A 36 1.44 -10.80 -10.35
N ILE A 37 0.10 -10.81 -10.27
CA ILE A 37 -0.78 -10.67 -11.42
C ILE A 37 -0.59 -9.30 -12.08
N PHE A 38 -0.55 -8.24 -11.26
CA PHE A 38 -0.30 -6.87 -11.72
C PHE A 38 1.04 -6.76 -12.45
N GLN A 39 2.12 -7.30 -11.87
CA GLN A 39 3.43 -7.34 -12.54
C GLN A 39 3.37 -8.07 -13.88
N LYS A 40 2.75 -9.26 -13.94
CA LYS A 40 2.59 -10.00 -15.19
C LYS A 40 1.81 -9.19 -16.24
N LEU A 41 0.82 -8.41 -15.82
CA LEU A 41 0.00 -7.58 -16.72
C LEU A 41 0.77 -6.40 -17.30
N HIS A 42 1.62 -5.74 -16.51
CA HIS A 42 2.41 -4.55 -16.93
C HIS A 42 3.80 -4.89 -17.50
N GLN A 43 4.27 -6.13 -17.38
CA GLN A 43 5.54 -6.56 -17.95
C GLN A 43 5.53 -6.58 -19.48
N ARG A 44 6.54 -5.94 -20.09
CA ARG A 44 6.70 -5.88 -21.55
C ARG A 44 7.14 -7.20 -22.21
N ALA A 45 7.73 -8.12 -21.44
CA ALA A 45 8.36 -9.33 -21.99
C ALA A 45 7.35 -10.44 -22.31
N PHE A 46 6.34 -10.65 -21.45
CA PHE A 46 5.30 -11.67 -21.61
C PHE A 46 3.99 -11.23 -20.90
N PRO A 47 3.25 -10.25 -21.45
CA PRO A 47 2.03 -9.78 -20.81
C PRO A 47 0.95 -10.86 -20.84
N ILE A 48 0.33 -11.11 -19.68
CA ILE A 48 -0.92 -11.87 -19.64
C ILE A 48 -2.04 -11.04 -20.28
N THR A 49 -3.03 -11.68 -20.90
CA THR A 49 -4.18 -10.96 -21.46
C THR A 49 -5.05 -10.39 -20.34
N VAL A 50 -5.78 -9.31 -20.62
CA VAL A 50 -6.70 -8.69 -19.64
C VAL A 50 -7.71 -9.72 -19.11
N ASN A 51 -8.26 -10.56 -19.99
CA ASN A 51 -9.24 -11.57 -19.61
C ASN A 51 -8.62 -12.63 -18.69
N LYS A 52 -7.38 -13.06 -18.97
CA LYS A 52 -6.65 -14.00 -18.11
C LYS A 52 -6.28 -13.38 -16.76
N ALA A 53 -5.89 -12.11 -16.75
CA ALA A 53 -5.63 -11.37 -15.52
C ALA A 53 -6.91 -11.25 -14.67
N ALA A 54 -8.05 -10.93 -15.30
CA ALA A 54 -9.34 -10.87 -14.63
C ALA A 54 -9.69 -12.21 -13.96
N GLU A 55 -9.47 -13.33 -14.65
CA GLU A 55 -9.61 -14.69 -14.09
C GLU A 55 -8.66 -14.92 -12.91
N GLU A 56 -7.35 -14.68 -13.07
CA GLU A 56 -6.35 -14.90 -12.00
C GLU A 56 -6.65 -14.08 -10.74
N TYR A 57 -7.14 -12.84 -10.86
CA TYR A 57 -7.59 -12.06 -9.69
C TYR A 57 -8.82 -12.68 -9.02
N GLY A 58 -9.74 -13.27 -9.79
CA GLY A 58 -10.89 -13.98 -9.26
C GLY A 58 -10.50 -15.26 -8.52
N ASP A 59 -9.53 -15.99 -9.06
CA ASP A 59 -8.95 -17.18 -8.44
C ASP A 59 -8.25 -16.82 -7.13
N ALA A 60 -7.42 -15.77 -7.11
CA ALA A 60 -6.76 -15.28 -5.90
C ALA A 60 -7.75 -14.87 -4.80
N LEU A 61 -8.89 -14.28 -5.18
CA LEU A 61 -9.95 -13.93 -4.24
C LEU A 61 -10.69 -15.17 -3.72
N GLN A 62 -10.87 -16.19 -4.55
CA GLN A 62 -11.48 -17.46 -4.14
C GLN A 62 -10.56 -18.22 -3.18
N GLU A 63 -9.26 -18.29 -3.46
CA GLU A 63 -8.25 -18.84 -2.56
C GLU A 63 -8.25 -18.09 -1.22
N GLN A 64 -8.39 -16.76 -1.24
CA GLN A 64 -8.49 -15.97 -0.03
C GLN A 64 -9.74 -16.32 0.80
N ILE A 65 -10.89 -16.55 0.17
CA ILE A 65 -12.12 -16.98 0.85
C ILE A 65 -11.89 -18.35 1.50
N GLU A 66 -11.29 -19.31 0.78
CA GLU A 66 -11.00 -20.64 1.30
C GLU A 66 -10.04 -20.60 2.49
N LEU A 67 -9.01 -19.74 2.43
CA LEU A 67 -8.09 -19.53 3.56
C LEU A 67 -8.81 -18.94 4.78
N VAL A 68 -9.72 -17.99 4.58
CA VAL A 68 -10.53 -17.42 5.67
C VAL A 68 -11.43 -18.50 6.29
N GLU A 69 -12.01 -19.39 5.48
CA GLU A 69 -12.85 -20.50 5.94
C GLU A 69 -12.07 -21.62 6.66
N GLN A 70 -10.84 -21.90 6.26
CA GLN A 70 -10.02 -22.99 6.83
C GLN A 70 -9.38 -22.64 8.18
N TYR A 71 -8.95 -21.38 8.38
CA TYR A 71 -8.04 -21.05 9.47
C TYR A 71 -8.68 -20.45 10.74
N TYR A 72 -10.00 -20.19 10.78
CA TYR A 72 -10.58 -19.37 11.84
C TYR A 72 -11.99 -19.82 12.31
N HIS A 73 -12.32 -19.61 13.61
CA HIS A 73 -13.59 -20.00 14.27
C HIS A 73 -14.54 -18.84 14.70
N GLU A 74 -15.83 -19.06 14.42
CA GLU A 74 -17.12 -18.63 15.02
C GLU A 74 -17.84 -17.28 14.75
N LEU A 75 -17.37 -16.05 15.03
CA LEU A 75 -18.29 -14.87 14.94
C LEU A 75 -17.77 -13.57 14.29
N SER A 76 -16.52 -13.17 14.47
CA SER A 76 -15.92 -12.04 13.73
C SER A 76 -15.72 -12.36 12.24
N LEU A 77 -15.63 -13.65 11.91
CA LEU A 77 -15.41 -14.19 10.57
C LEU A 77 -16.61 -14.13 9.65
N TYR A 78 -17.82 -14.21 10.20
CA TYR A 78 -19.02 -14.18 9.36
C TYR A 78 -19.08 -12.88 8.57
N LYS A 79 -18.77 -11.74 9.22
CA LYS A 79 -18.74 -10.43 8.55
C LYS A 79 -17.63 -10.34 7.51
N GLU A 80 -16.42 -10.81 7.84
CA GLU A 80 -15.28 -10.79 6.90
C GLU A 80 -15.51 -11.71 5.70
N ARG A 81 -16.05 -12.91 5.94
CA ARG A 81 -16.48 -13.84 4.90
C ARG A 81 -17.55 -13.24 4.01
N GLU A 82 -18.60 -12.64 4.58
CA GLU A 82 -19.66 -11.97 3.81
C GLU A 82 -19.09 -10.82 2.97
N MET A 83 -18.14 -10.05 3.49
CA MET A 83 -17.46 -9.00 2.73
C MET A 83 -16.69 -9.59 1.53
N PHE A 84 -15.91 -10.65 1.71
CA PHE A 84 -15.19 -11.30 0.60
C PHE A 84 -16.12 -11.99 -0.39
N LEU A 85 -17.22 -12.58 0.06
CA LEU A 85 -18.25 -13.15 -0.82
C LEU A 85 -18.93 -12.07 -1.64
N GLN A 86 -19.24 -10.91 -1.03
CA GLN A 86 -19.80 -9.76 -1.73
C GLN A 86 -18.81 -9.19 -2.75
N LEU A 87 -17.54 -9.07 -2.37
CA LEU A 87 -16.46 -8.66 -3.28
C LEU A 87 -16.29 -9.66 -4.45
N SER A 88 -16.35 -10.95 -4.18
CA SER A 88 -16.27 -12.02 -5.19
C SER A 88 -17.47 -12.01 -6.13
N ALA A 89 -18.67 -11.77 -5.60
CA ALA A 89 -19.89 -11.61 -6.37
C ALA A 89 -19.77 -10.45 -7.38
N ILE A 90 -19.28 -9.29 -6.91
CA ILE A 90 -19.05 -8.11 -7.75
C ILE A 90 -17.98 -8.40 -8.81
N TRP A 91 -16.84 -8.99 -8.41
CA TRP A 91 -15.74 -9.29 -9.32
C TRP A 91 -16.15 -10.27 -10.42
N LYS A 92 -16.82 -11.37 -10.06
CA LYS A 92 -17.34 -12.35 -11.03
C LYS A 92 -18.34 -11.73 -12.01
N LEU A 93 -19.16 -10.79 -11.54
CA LEU A 93 -20.05 -10.05 -12.43
C LEU A 93 -19.27 -9.17 -13.43
N CYS A 94 -18.25 -8.44 -12.96
CA CYS A 94 -17.37 -7.67 -13.83
C CYS A 94 -16.65 -8.57 -14.85
N GLN A 95 -16.18 -9.75 -14.45
CA GLN A 95 -15.60 -10.74 -15.36
C GLN A 95 -16.58 -11.11 -16.47
N ILE A 96 -17.83 -11.46 -16.12
CA ILE A 96 -18.84 -11.88 -17.10
C ILE A 96 -19.22 -10.74 -18.04
N VAL A 97 -19.41 -9.52 -17.51
CA VAL A 97 -19.94 -8.39 -18.29
C VAL A 97 -18.86 -7.66 -19.10
N TYR A 98 -17.66 -7.46 -18.55
CA TYR A 98 -16.62 -6.63 -19.15
C TYR A 98 -15.46 -7.42 -19.78
N PHE A 99 -15.13 -8.60 -19.25
CA PHE A 99 -13.91 -9.33 -19.59
C PHE A 99 -14.14 -10.73 -20.17
N SER A 100 -15.40 -11.11 -20.41
CA SER A 100 -15.72 -12.40 -21.05
C SER A 100 -15.46 -12.34 -22.55
N ASP A 101 -14.86 -13.40 -23.09
CA ASP A 101 -14.72 -13.59 -24.54
C ASP A 101 -16.10 -13.74 -25.22
N GLN A 102 -17.07 -14.30 -24.49
CA GLN A 102 -18.45 -14.42 -24.95
C GLN A 102 -19.23 -13.18 -24.52
N LYS A 103 -19.45 -12.27 -25.47
CA LYS A 103 -20.34 -11.13 -25.27
C LYS A 103 -21.74 -11.63 -24.95
N ASP A 104 -22.33 -11.09 -23.88
CA ASP A 104 -23.70 -11.38 -23.47
C ASP A 104 -23.93 -12.85 -23.06
N ASP A 105 -23.00 -13.44 -22.29
CA ASP A 105 -23.17 -14.80 -21.74
C ASP A 105 -24.22 -14.83 -20.61
N ILE A 106 -25.49 -14.92 -21.04
CA ILE A 106 -26.64 -14.98 -20.13
C ILE A 106 -26.64 -16.27 -19.30
N ASN A 107 -26.05 -17.36 -19.80
CA ASN A 107 -25.96 -18.61 -19.05
C ASN A 107 -25.01 -18.44 -17.86
N ALA A 108 -23.88 -17.75 -18.06
CA ALA A 108 -22.98 -17.38 -16.97
C ALA A 108 -23.67 -16.42 -15.99
N LEU A 109 -24.42 -15.42 -16.45
CA LEU A 109 -25.18 -14.52 -15.57
C LEU A 109 -26.23 -15.26 -14.73
N MET A 110 -26.95 -16.23 -15.31
CA MET A 110 -27.91 -17.06 -14.57
C MET A 110 -27.21 -17.89 -13.49
N LYS A 111 -26.09 -18.55 -13.84
CA LYS A 111 -25.28 -19.32 -12.87
C LYS A 111 -24.74 -18.43 -11.75
N TRP A 112 -24.22 -17.26 -12.09
CA TRP A 112 -23.71 -16.28 -11.15
C TRP A 112 -24.79 -15.83 -10.15
N TYR A 113 -25.97 -15.45 -10.65
CA TYR A 113 -27.07 -15.00 -9.78
C TYR A 113 -27.49 -16.12 -8.81
N ASN A 114 -27.57 -17.35 -9.31
CA ASN A 114 -27.91 -18.53 -8.51
C ASN A 114 -26.85 -18.86 -7.44
N GLN A 115 -25.57 -18.57 -7.69
CA GLN A 115 -24.48 -18.77 -6.72
C GLN A 115 -24.49 -17.76 -5.58
N ILE A 116 -24.90 -16.52 -5.85
CA ILE A 116 -25.00 -15.47 -4.83
C ILE A 116 -26.25 -15.68 -3.98
N ASN A 117 -27.35 -16.08 -4.63
CA ASN A 117 -28.66 -16.20 -4.00
C ASN A 117 -29.05 -17.68 -3.79
N THR A 118 -28.14 -18.49 -3.22
CA THR A 118 -28.40 -19.91 -2.96
C THR A 118 -29.60 -20.13 -2.04
N SER A 119 -29.89 -19.17 -1.15
CA SER A 119 -31.06 -19.16 -0.27
C SER A 119 -32.39 -19.30 -1.03
N LEU A 120 -32.49 -18.75 -2.25
CA LEU A 120 -33.68 -18.85 -3.10
C LEU A 120 -33.97 -20.27 -3.54
N TYR A 121 -32.93 -21.05 -3.78
CA TYR A 121 -33.07 -22.44 -4.19
C TYR A 121 -33.57 -23.31 -3.03
N PHE A 122 -33.14 -23.00 -1.80
CA PHE A 122 -33.51 -23.71 -0.57
C PHE A 122 -34.73 -23.12 0.16
N GLU A 123 -35.38 -22.10 -0.41
CA GLU A 123 -36.57 -21.46 0.17
C GLU A 123 -37.69 -22.47 0.47
N TYR A 124 -37.82 -23.49 -0.37
CA TYR A 124 -38.83 -24.54 -0.23
C TYR A 124 -38.19 -25.89 0.10
N ASN A 125 -38.75 -26.59 1.09
CA ASN A 125 -38.30 -27.94 1.44
C ASN A 125 -38.72 -28.94 0.36
N LYS A 126 -37.75 -29.32 -0.49
CA LYS A 126 -37.96 -30.32 -1.55
C LYS A 126 -38.53 -31.62 -0.99
N GLN A 127 -37.96 -32.16 0.09
CA GLN A 127 -38.39 -33.45 0.63
C GLN A 127 -39.84 -33.42 1.11
N SER A 128 -40.29 -32.32 1.73
CA SER A 128 -41.68 -32.21 2.18
C SER A 128 -42.68 -32.19 1.02
N ILE A 129 -42.27 -31.65 -0.13
CA ILE A 129 -43.10 -31.62 -1.35
C ILE A 129 -43.21 -33.03 -1.94
N TYR A 130 -42.09 -33.74 -2.13
CA TYR A 130 -42.08 -35.05 -2.78
C TYR A 130 -42.78 -36.14 -1.94
N PHE A 131 -42.63 -36.10 -0.62
CA PHE A 131 -43.16 -37.12 0.31
C PHE A 131 -44.49 -36.70 0.96
N HIS A 132 -45.22 -35.75 0.37
CA HIS A 132 -46.50 -35.33 0.91
C HIS A 132 -47.52 -36.49 0.91
N PRO A 133 -48.25 -36.76 2.02
CA PRO A 133 -49.16 -37.90 2.11
C PRO A 133 -50.30 -37.91 1.08
N GLU A 134 -50.77 -36.73 0.66
CA GLU A 134 -51.81 -36.55 -0.37
C GLU A 134 -51.24 -36.39 -1.78
N GLY A 135 -49.94 -36.66 -1.94
CA GLY A 135 -49.13 -36.54 -3.15
C GLY A 135 -48.61 -35.12 -3.41
N ALA A 136 -47.56 -35.03 -4.23
CA ALA A 136 -46.76 -33.82 -4.41
C ALA A 136 -47.55 -32.68 -5.06
N PHE A 137 -48.49 -33.01 -5.96
CA PHE A 137 -49.30 -32.03 -6.69
C PHE A 137 -50.23 -31.21 -5.80
N ASN A 138 -50.67 -31.80 -4.68
CA ASN A 138 -51.58 -31.16 -3.71
C ASN A 138 -50.84 -30.36 -2.64
N HIS A 139 -49.51 -30.45 -2.56
CA HIS A 139 -48.73 -29.73 -1.56
C HIS A 139 -48.77 -28.20 -1.81
N PRO A 140 -49.00 -27.35 -0.80
CA PRO A 140 -49.16 -25.89 -0.98
C PRO A 140 -47.95 -25.21 -1.61
N ASN A 141 -46.73 -25.70 -1.31
CA ASN A 141 -45.48 -25.17 -1.88
C ASN A 141 -45.06 -25.81 -3.21
N PHE A 142 -45.86 -26.68 -3.81
CA PHE A 142 -45.50 -27.32 -5.09
C PHE A 142 -45.30 -26.29 -6.20
N TRP A 143 -46.32 -25.47 -6.47
CA TRP A 143 -46.26 -24.44 -7.51
C TRP A 143 -45.30 -23.29 -7.20
N PRO A 144 -45.25 -22.75 -5.97
CA PRO A 144 -44.19 -21.82 -5.58
C PRO A 144 -42.78 -22.36 -5.86
N TYR A 145 -42.52 -23.64 -5.54
CA TYR A 145 -41.25 -24.29 -5.87
C TYR A 145 -41.04 -24.44 -7.38
N ALA A 146 -42.05 -24.86 -8.15
CA ALA A 146 -41.98 -24.98 -9.60
C ALA A 146 -41.69 -23.64 -10.31
N ILE A 147 -42.31 -22.56 -9.84
CA ILE A 147 -42.08 -21.20 -10.32
C ILE A 147 -40.67 -20.73 -9.93
N ARG A 148 -40.21 -21.04 -8.71
CA ARG A 148 -38.84 -20.71 -8.26
C ARG A 148 -37.78 -21.39 -9.11
N ILE A 149 -37.89 -22.69 -9.36
CA ILE A 149 -36.91 -23.39 -10.22
C ILE A 149 -36.97 -22.92 -11.68
N ALA A 150 -38.15 -22.50 -12.18
CA ALA A 150 -38.30 -21.89 -13.50
C ALA A 150 -37.61 -20.52 -13.57
N THR A 151 -37.78 -19.65 -12.57
CA THR A 151 -37.13 -18.33 -12.53
C THR A 151 -35.60 -18.41 -12.36
N LEU A 152 -35.09 -19.47 -11.72
CA LEU A 152 -33.65 -19.74 -11.57
C LEU A 152 -33.05 -20.51 -12.77
N GLY A 153 -33.84 -20.83 -13.80
CA GLY A 153 -33.33 -21.53 -15.00
C GLY A 153 -33.03 -23.03 -14.81
N TYR A 154 -33.45 -23.64 -13.70
CA TYR A 154 -33.23 -25.08 -13.43
C TYR A 154 -34.25 -25.97 -14.16
N ILE A 155 -34.25 -25.93 -15.49
CA ILE A 155 -35.21 -26.62 -16.36
C ILE A 155 -35.18 -28.14 -16.14
N ASP A 156 -34.01 -28.74 -15.96
CA ASP A 156 -33.90 -30.19 -15.71
C ASP A 156 -34.61 -30.61 -14.42
N GLN A 157 -34.54 -29.77 -13.39
CA GLN A 157 -35.23 -30.02 -12.12
C GLN A 157 -36.73 -29.82 -12.24
N LEU A 158 -37.16 -28.85 -13.06
CA LEU A 158 -38.56 -28.65 -13.39
C LEU A 158 -39.11 -29.86 -14.15
N ALA A 159 -38.39 -30.36 -15.16
CA ALA A 159 -38.76 -31.56 -15.89
C ALA A 159 -38.85 -32.79 -14.96
N ALA A 160 -37.90 -32.96 -14.03
CA ALA A 160 -37.93 -34.03 -13.04
C ALA A 160 -39.13 -33.91 -12.07
N LEU A 161 -39.44 -32.70 -11.61
CA LEU A 161 -40.59 -32.42 -10.74
C LEU A 161 -41.91 -32.75 -11.46
N VAL A 162 -42.06 -32.31 -12.70
CA VAL A 162 -43.25 -32.59 -13.52
C VAL A 162 -43.37 -34.09 -13.83
N LYS A 163 -42.25 -34.76 -14.15
CA LYS A 163 -42.22 -36.22 -14.34
C LYS A 163 -42.70 -36.97 -13.11
N TYR A 164 -42.26 -36.55 -11.93
CA TYR A 164 -42.67 -37.16 -10.67
C TYR A 164 -44.19 -37.05 -10.47
N VAL A 165 -44.76 -35.89 -10.74
CA VAL A 165 -46.21 -35.65 -10.66
C VAL A 165 -47.00 -36.47 -11.69
N LEU A 166 -46.49 -36.65 -12.90
CA LEU A 166 -47.13 -37.51 -13.92
C LEU A 166 -47.22 -38.99 -13.48
N LEU A 167 -46.34 -39.42 -12.57
CA LEU A 167 -46.32 -40.76 -12.01
C LEU A 167 -47.05 -40.86 -10.66
N ASP A 168 -47.51 -39.73 -10.11
CA ASP A 168 -48.14 -39.64 -8.80
C ASP A 168 -49.67 -39.87 -8.89
N VAL A 169 -50.20 -40.56 -7.88
CA VAL A 169 -51.62 -40.85 -7.72
C VAL A 169 -52.43 -39.58 -7.51
N SER A 170 -51.83 -38.50 -6.97
CA SER A 170 -52.52 -37.22 -6.73
C SER A 170 -53.07 -36.54 -7.98
N LEU A 171 -52.51 -36.86 -9.15
CA LEU A 171 -52.95 -36.30 -10.42
C LEU A 171 -54.25 -36.93 -10.95
N SER A 172 -54.64 -38.12 -10.46
CA SER A 172 -55.82 -38.84 -10.95
C SER A 172 -57.15 -38.12 -10.68
N GLY A 173 -57.15 -37.18 -9.73
CA GLY A 173 -58.30 -36.32 -9.43
C GLY A 173 -58.43 -35.08 -10.32
N ASN A 174 -57.46 -34.80 -11.19
CA ASN A 174 -57.36 -33.57 -11.99
C ASN A 174 -57.19 -33.88 -13.51
N ASN A 175 -58.06 -34.72 -14.06
CA ASN A 175 -58.00 -35.16 -15.46
C ASN A 175 -58.00 -34.00 -16.48
N ASP A 176 -58.67 -32.89 -16.17
CA ASP A 176 -58.75 -31.72 -17.04
C ASP A 176 -57.40 -31.00 -17.21
N ILE A 177 -56.45 -31.21 -16.28
CA ILE A 177 -55.15 -30.52 -16.22
C ILE A 177 -54.03 -31.40 -16.79
N LEU A 178 -54.22 -32.72 -16.78
CA LEU A 178 -53.27 -33.71 -17.26
C LEU A 178 -52.69 -33.38 -18.67
N PRO A 179 -53.48 -32.98 -19.68
CA PRO A 179 -52.93 -32.63 -21.00
C PRO A 179 -51.89 -31.50 -20.95
N TYR A 180 -52.11 -30.50 -20.09
CA TYR A 180 -51.23 -29.35 -19.94
C TYR A 180 -49.95 -29.69 -19.17
N ILE A 181 -50.02 -30.62 -18.22
CA ILE A 181 -48.84 -31.13 -17.48
C ILE A 181 -47.98 -32.01 -18.40
N ILE A 182 -48.59 -32.84 -19.25
CA ILE A 182 -47.88 -33.61 -20.28
C ILE A 182 -47.18 -32.67 -21.26
N GLN A 183 -47.86 -31.62 -21.72
CA GLN A 183 -47.26 -30.60 -22.60
C GLN A 183 -46.11 -29.87 -21.91
N LEU A 184 -46.28 -29.48 -20.63
CA LEU A 184 -45.19 -28.87 -19.86
C LEU A 184 -43.98 -29.81 -19.75
N TYR A 185 -44.21 -31.11 -19.55
CA TYR A 185 -43.13 -32.11 -19.52
C TYR A 185 -42.44 -32.27 -20.87
N ASP A 186 -43.19 -32.38 -21.98
CA ASP A 186 -42.64 -32.46 -23.34
C ASP A 186 -41.79 -31.21 -23.68
N ILE A 187 -42.25 -30.03 -23.27
CA ILE A 187 -41.55 -28.78 -23.53
C ILE A 187 -40.27 -28.68 -22.68
N THR A 188 -40.34 -29.06 -21.39
CA THR A 188 -39.19 -28.94 -20.47
C THR A 188 -38.11 -30.01 -20.69
N THR A 189 -38.45 -31.12 -21.33
CA THR A 189 -37.48 -32.19 -21.67
C THR A 189 -36.71 -31.96 -22.97
N ASN A 190 -37.21 -31.08 -23.84
CA ASN A 190 -36.61 -30.78 -25.14
C ASN A 190 -35.96 -29.38 -25.14
N MET A 191 -34.63 -29.33 -25.14
CA MET A 191 -33.85 -28.08 -25.25
C MET A 191 -33.29 -27.91 -26.67
N PRO A 192 -33.41 -26.73 -27.32
CA PRO A 192 -34.03 -25.49 -26.84
C PRO A 192 -35.57 -25.56 -26.80
N LEU A 193 -36.17 -24.79 -25.88
CA LEU A 193 -37.63 -24.77 -25.67
C LEU A 193 -38.40 -24.41 -26.95
N ASP A 194 -39.41 -25.21 -27.29
CA ASP A 194 -40.31 -24.95 -28.41
C ASP A 194 -41.32 -23.83 -28.06
N LYS A 195 -40.99 -22.61 -28.48
CA LYS A 195 -41.79 -21.40 -28.21
C LYS A 195 -43.19 -21.45 -28.85
N LYS A 196 -43.35 -22.13 -29.98
CA LYS A 196 -44.66 -22.22 -30.66
C LYS A 196 -45.60 -23.13 -29.89
N LYS A 197 -45.11 -24.32 -29.51
CA LYS A 197 -45.87 -25.24 -28.64
C LYS A 197 -46.24 -24.58 -27.31
N LEU A 198 -45.33 -23.78 -26.73
CA LEU A 198 -45.59 -23.06 -25.49
C LEU A 198 -46.69 -21.99 -25.64
N GLN A 199 -46.69 -21.23 -26.74
CA GLN A 199 -47.74 -20.25 -27.05
C GLN A 199 -49.10 -20.91 -27.31
N GLU A 200 -49.10 -22.04 -28.02
CA GLU A 200 -50.31 -22.83 -28.28
C GLU A 200 -50.88 -23.39 -26.97
N ALA A 201 -50.03 -23.97 -26.11
CA ALA A 201 -50.42 -24.49 -24.80
C ALA A 201 -51.04 -23.39 -23.91
N ILE A 202 -50.41 -22.22 -23.83
CA ILE A 202 -50.92 -21.06 -23.08
C ILE A 202 -52.28 -20.60 -23.64
N SER A 203 -52.41 -20.52 -24.96
CA SER A 203 -53.67 -20.11 -25.61
C SER A 203 -54.81 -21.08 -25.33
N ASN A 204 -54.53 -22.38 -25.41
CA ASN A 204 -55.48 -23.44 -25.10
C ASN A 204 -55.91 -23.40 -23.63
N LEU A 205 -54.95 -23.21 -22.71
CA LEU A 205 -55.20 -23.11 -21.28
C LEU A 205 -56.11 -21.92 -20.94
N ASN A 206 -55.86 -20.74 -21.55
CA ASN A 206 -56.67 -19.55 -21.38
C ASN A 206 -58.08 -19.67 -21.99
N SER A 207 -58.25 -20.49 -23.03
CA SER A 207 -59.55 -20.74 -23.66
C SER A 207 -60.42 -21.76 -22.90
N THR A 208 -59.80 -22.55 -22.01
CA THR A 208 -60.49 -23.61 -21.27
C THR A 208 -61.31 -23.03 -20.12
N GLN A 209 -62.57 -23.44 -20.00
CA GLN A 209 -63.43 -23.05 -18.89
C GLN A 209 -63.24 -24.00 -17.69
N TRP A 210 -62.71 -23.48 -16.59
CA TRP A 210 -62.45 -24.24 -15.37
C TRP A 210 -63.65 -24.20 -14.42
N LEU A 211 -64.33 -25.33 -14.24
CA LEU A 211 -65.50 -25.46 -13.37
C LEU A 211 -65.13 -25.56 -11.87
N HIS A 212 -63.97 -26.14 -11.56
CA HIS A 212 -63.50 -26.33 -10.19
C HIS A 212 -62.41 -25.32 -9.80
N HIS A 213 -62.53 -24.72 -8.61
CA HIS A 213 -61.58 -23.72 -8.10
C HIS A 213 -60.14 -24.26 -7.97
N LYS A 214 -59.97 -25.53 -7.57
CA LYS A 214 -58.65 -26.18 -7.48
C LYS A 214 -58.02 -26.35 -8.87
N SER A 215 -58.81 -26.79 -9.84
CA SER A 215 -58.34 -26.97 -11.21
C SER A 215 -57.99 -25.64 -11.87
N LYS A 216 -58.80 -24.60 -11.61
CA LYS A 216 -58.49 -23.23 -12.01
C LYS A 216 -57.17 -22.74 -11.39
N TYR A 217 -56.97 -22.94 -10.08
CA TYR A 217 -55.73 -22.57 -9.42
C TYR A 217 -54.52 -23.23 -10.08
N HIS A 218 -54.54 -24.55 -10.28
CA HIS A 218 -53.45 -25.26 -10.94
C HIS A 218 -53.24 -24.79 -12.38
N ALA A 219 -54.30 -24.51 -13.14
CA ALA A 219 -54.21 -23.95 -14.48
C ALA A 219 -53.52 -22.57 -14.47
N ASP A 220 -53.90 -21.68 -13.53
CA ASP A 220 -53.26 -20.37 -13.35
C ASP A 220 -51.76 -20.51 -13.02
N GLN A 221 -51.38 -21.51 -12.20
CA GLN A 221 -49.97 -21.77 -11.88
C GLN A 221 -49.19 -22.36 -13.08
N ILE A 222 -49.80 -23.25 -13.88
CA ILE A 222 -49.20 -23.75 -15.12
C ILE A 222 -49.00 -22.60 -16.11
N HIS A 223 -50.00 -21.73 -16.25
CA HIS A 223 -49.91 -20.53 -17.06
C HIS A 223 -48.73 -19.66 -16.61
N ALA A 224 -48.55 -19.46 -15.30
CA ALA A 224 -47.43 -18.69 -14.76
C ALA A 224 -46.07 -19.31 -15.14
N VAL A 225 -45.89 -20.62 -14.91
CA VAL A 225 -44.65 -21.34 -15.27
C VAL A 225 -44.38 -21.26 -16.77
N MET A 226 -45.38 -21.55 -17.60
CA MET A 226 -45.24 -21.50 -19.07
C MET A 226 -44.94 -20.07 -19.57
N SER A 227 -45.55 -19.06 -18.97
CA SER A 227 -45.31 -17.65 -19.30
C SER A 227 -43.88 -17.23 -18.95
N ILE A 228 -43.34 -17.70 -17.82
CA ILE A 228 -41.93 -17.48 -17.43
C ILE A 228 -41.00 -18.15 -18.45
N LEU A 229 -41.26 -19.40 -18.84
CA LEU A 229 -40.47 -20.11 -19.86
C LEU A 229 -40.54 -19.46 -21.25
N LEU A 230 -41.58 -18.65 -21.52
CA LEU A 230 -41.70 -17.85 -22.74
C LEU A 230 -40.94 -16.51 -22.64
N GLY A 231 -40.49 -16.14 -21.45
CA GLY A 231 -39.89 -14.85 -21.13
C GLY A 231 -40.91 -13.71 -21.05
N ASP A 232 -42.11 -13.95 -20.52
CA ASP A 232 -43.08 -12.90 -20.23
C ASP A 232 -42.58 -12.00 -19.08
N GLU A 233 -42.27 -10.74 -19.40
CA GLU A 233 -41.72 -9.78 -18.46
C GLU A 233 -42.70 -9.49 -17.29
N SER A 234 -44.00 -9.45 -17.57
CA SER A 234 -45.00 -9.07 -16.57
C SER A 234 -45.20 -10.14 -15.49
N ILE A 235 -45.27 -11.40 -15.91
CA ILE A 235 -45.42 -12.54 -14.99
C ILE A 235 -44.10 -12.80 -14.27
N THR A 236 -42.96 -12.70 -14.96
CA THR A 236 -41.65 -12.91 -14.34
C THR A 236 -41.41 -11.93 -13.19
N ILE A 237 -41.68 -10.63 -13.39
CA ILE A 237 -41.55 -9.60 -12.35
C ILE A 237 -42.45 -9.87 -11.13
N GLN A 238 -43.59 -10.54 -11.27
CA GLN A 238 -44.45 -10.85 -10.12
C GLN A 238 -43.87 -11.97 -9.24
N HIS A 239 -42.96 -12.79 -9.77
CA HIS A 239 -42.46 -14.00 -9.12
C HIS A 239 -40.96 -13.96 -8.78
N THR A 240 -40.26 -12.89 -9.15
CA THR A 240 -38.86 -12.64 -8.80
C THR A 240 -38.72 -11.77 -7.54
N GLN A 241 -37.56 -11.85 -6.87
CA GLN A 241 -37.27 -11.06 -5.67
C GLN A 241 -36.69 -9.69 -5.97
N ASP A 242 -35.97 -9.56 -7.09
CA ASP A 242 -35.36 -8.31 -7.52
C ASP A 242 -35.40 -8.13 -9.05
N ASP A 243 -35.07 -6.93 -9.49
CA ASP A 243 -35.08 -6.53 -10.90
C ASP A 243 -33.96 -7.16 -11.72
N ILE A 244 -32.83 -7.50 -11.10
CA ILE A 244 -31.71 -8.21 -11.73
C ILE A 244 -32.14 -9.65 -12.08
N GLN A 245 -32.77 -10.35 -11.15
CA GLN A 245 -33.34 -11.68 -11.36
C GLN A 245 -34.37 -11.66 -12.48
N ALA A 246 -35.28 -10.69 -12.44
CA ALA A 246 -36.32 -10.53 -13.46
C ALA A 246 -35.71 -10.36 -14.85
N TYR A 247 -34.71 -9.49 -14.97
CA TYR A 247 -33.98 -9.26 -16.21
C TYR A 247 -33.26 -10.51 -16.71
N ILE A 248 -32.44 -11.15 -15.86
CA ILE A 248 -31.66 -12.33 -16.22
C ILE A 248 -32.59 -13.46 -16.66
N CYS A 249 -33.68 -13.70 -15.92
CA CYS A 249 -34.68 -14.71 -16.26
C CYS A 249 -35.35 -14.43 -17.61
N CYS A 250 -35.83 -13.19 -17.84
CA CYS A 250 -36.46 -12.84 -19.11
C CYS A 250 -35.48 -12.98 -20.28
N ARG A 251 -34.24 -12.50 -20.12
CA ARG A 251 -33.20 -12.55 -21.14
C ARG A 251 -32.75 -13.98 -21.44
N TYR A 252 -32.71 -14.86 -20.43
CA TYR A 252 -32.37 -16.28 -20.55
C TYR A 252 -33.36 -17.03 -21.44
N TYR A 253 -34.67 -16.84 -21.25
CA TYR A 253 -35.70 -17.47 -22.08
C TYR A 253 -35.97 -16.73 -23.40
N ARG A 254 -35.68 -15.43 -23.45
CA ARG A 254 -35.96 -14.57 -24.60
C ARG A 254 -34.79 -13.63 -24.93
N HIS A 255 -33.99 -14.06 -25.92
CA HIS A 255 -32.91 -13.28 -26.53
C HIS A 255 -33.33 -11.97 -27.24
N SER A 256 -34.61 -11.60 -27.25
CA SER A 256 -35.07 -10.31 -27.78
C SER A 256 -35.24 -9.24 -26.70
N VAL A 257 -35.09 -9.59 -25.42
CA VAL A 257 -35.14 -8.63 -24.30
C VAL A 257 -33.92 -7.71 -24.44
N GLY A 258 -34.12 -6.40 -24.62
CA GLY A 258 -33.00 -5.45 -24.84
C GLY A 258 -32.07 -5.31 -23.64
N SER A 259 -31.30 -4.22 -23.60
CA SER A 259 -30.40 -3.93 -22.47
C SER A 259 -31.16 -3.84 -21.13
N PHE A 260 -30.44 -4.02 -20.02
CA PHE A 260 -31.03 -3.89 -18.68
C PHE A 260 -31.72 -2.53 -18.46
N MET A 261 -31.17 -1.45 -19.03
CA MET A 261 -31.78 -0.12 -18.96
C MET A 261 -33.11 -0.05 -19.72
N GLU A 262 -33.19 -0.64 -20.92
CA GLU A 262 -34.44 -0.71 -21.69
C GLU A 262 -35.51 -1.54 -20.96
N PHE A 263 -35.10 -2.67 -20.38
CA PHE A 263 -35.98 -3.53 -19.59
C PHE A 263 -36.51 -2.78 -18.36
N SER A 264 -35.62 -2.10 -17.62
CA SER A 264 -35.96 -1.36 -16.41
C SER A 264 -36.88 -0.18 -16.70
N ASN A 265 -36.61 0.60 -17.76
CA ASN A 265 -37.43 1.74 -18.15
C ASN A 265 -38.85 1.31 -18.55
N ARG A 266 -38.96 0.24 -19.34
CA ARG A 266 -40.25 -0.30 -19.81
C ARG A 266 -41.12 -0.84 -18.67
N ASN A 267 -40.49 -1.37 -17.63
CA ASN A 267 -41.17 -1.99 -16.49
C ASN A 267 -41.11 -1.14 -15.21
N SER A 268 -40.73 0.13 -15.30
CA SER A 268 -40.51 1.04 -14.17
C SER A 268 -41.68 1.10 -13.18
N SER A 269 -42.93 1.09 -13.65
CA SER A 269 -44.13 1.11 -12.80
C SER A 269 -44.39 -0.20 -12.05
N LYS A 270 -43.86 -1.33 -12.53
CA LYS A 270 -43.97 -2.64 -11.87
C LYS A 270 -42.78 -2.91 -10.96
N LEU A 271 -41.61 -2.41 -11.33
CA LEU A 271 -40.36 -2.52 -10.58
C LEU A 271 -40.29 -1.53 -9.41
N SER A 272 -41.19 -0.56 -9.31
CA SER A 272 -41.27 0.38 -8.17
C SER A 272 -41.42 -0.33 -6.82
N ASN A 273 -41.99 -1.54 -6.82
CA ASN A 273 -42.12 -2.38 -5.63
C ASN A 273 -40.78 -2.92 -5.11
N TYR A 274 -39.75 -3.00 -5.95
CA TYR A 274 -38.39 -3.37 -5.57
C TYR A 274 -37.54 -2.18 -5.13
N ALA A 275 -37.91 -0.96 -5.52
CA ALA A 275 -37.17 0.26 -5.20
C ALA A 275 -37.34 0.71 -3.73
N SER A 276 -38.38 0.22 -3.03
CA SER A 276 -38.68 0.57 -1.65
C SER A 276 -37.93 -0.26 -0.60
N THR A 277 -37.22 -1.34 -0.99
CA THR A 277 -36.57 -2.27 -0.05
C THR A 277 -35.05 -2.09 0.12
N SER A 278 -34.39 -1.24 -0.67
CA SER A 278 -32.96 -0.91 -0.45
C SER A 278 -32.62 0.50 -0.97
N PRO A 279 -32.37 1.49 -0.10
CA PRO A 279 -31.99 2.85 -0.48
C PRO A 279 -30.50 3.03 -0.84
N SER A 280 -29.71 1.96 -0.93
CA SER A 280 -28.27 2.02 -1.21
C SER A 280 -27.94 1.93 -2.71
N PRO A 281 -26.84 2.56 -3.17
CA PRO A 281 -26.31 2.33 -4.52
C PRO A 281 -26.03 0.84 -4.72
N ASN A 282 -26.64 0.25 -5.74
CA ASN A 282 -26.47 -1.16 -6.07
C ASN A 282 -25.52 -1.28 -7.26
N ILE A 283 -24.24 -1.42 -6.95
CA ILE A 283 -23.14 -1.64 -7.91
C ILE A 283 -23.48 -2.70 -8.96
N LEU A 284 -24.21 -3.77 -8.59
CA LEU A 284 -24.58 -4.85 -9.51
C LEU A 284 -25.47 -4.34 -10.65
N ARG A 285 -26.38 -3.40 -10.35
CA ARG A 285 -27.23 -2.77 -11.37
C ARG A 285 -26.41 -1.95 -12.35
N SER A 286 -25.47 -1.15 -11.84
CA SER A 286 -24.59 -0.32 -12.68
C SER A 286 -23.70 -1.18 -13.58
N ILE A 287 -23.17 -2.30 -13.06
CA ILE A 287 -22.38 -3.25 -13.84
C ILE A 287 -23.24 -3.88 -14.95
N ILE A 288 -24.41 -4.45 -14.61
CA ILE A 288 -25.31 -5.10 -15.58
C ILE A 288 -25.85 -4.10 -16.62
N ALA A 289 -26.07 -2.84 -16.23
CA ALA A 289 -26.45 -1.78 -17.15
C ALA A 289 -25.35 -1.38 -18.14
N GLY A 290 -24.10 -1.77 -17.87
CA GLY A 290 -22.93 -1.35 -18.63
C GLY A 290 -22.48 0.09 -18.33
N ASP A 291 -22.97 0.71 -17.25
CA ASP A 291 -22.54 2.05 -16.84
C ASP A 291 -21.27 1.97 -15.99
N ILE A 292 -20.13 1.91 -16.69
CA ILE A 292 -18.81 1.70 -16.08
C ILE A 292 -18.46 2.81 -15.09
N TYR A 293 -18.75 4.08 -15.41
CA TYR A 293 -18.38 5.21 -14.55
C TYR A 293 -19.20 5.23 -13.27
N LYS A 294 -20.50 4.94 -13.36
CA LYS A 294 -21.33 4.80 -12.18
C LYS A 294 -20.94 3.58 -11.35
N ALA A 295 -20.58 2.45 -11.98
CA ALA A 295 -20.08 1.29 -11.27
C ALA A 295 -18.78 1.60 -10.50
N ILE A 296 -17.87 2.38 -11.07
CA ILE A 296 -16.66 2.86 -10.39
C ILE A 296 -17.01 3.77 -9.22
N GLU A 297 -17.91 4.73 -9.38
CA GLU A 297 -18.36 5.63 -8.30
C GLU A 297 -18.95 4.84 -7.13
N GLU A 298 -19.82 3.87 -7.42
CA GLU A 298 -20.45 3.02 -6.40
C GLU A 298 -19.45 2.05 -5.75
N SER A 299 -18.38 1.65 -6.46
CA SER A 299 -17.32 0.77 -5.95
C SER A 299 -16.48 1.40 -4.84
N VAL A 300 -16.46 2.73 -4.73
CA VAL A 300 -15.73 3.47 -3.67
C VAL A 300 -16.17 3.05 -2.26
N HIS A 301 -17.41 2.59 -2.11
CA HIS A 301 -17.94 2.17 -0.82
C HIS A 301 -17.61 0.72 -0.44
N TYR A 302 -16.95 -0.03 -1.33
CA TYR A 302 -16.69 -1.45 -1.14
C TYR A 302 -15.23 -1.72 -0.75
N ASP A 303 -14.29 -1.57 -1.69
CA ASP A 303 -12.88 -1.91 -1.44
C ASP A 303 -11.92 -1.22 -2.44
N TRP A 304 -10.75 -0.78 -1.98
CA TRP A 304 -9.73 -0.17 -2.85
C TRP A 304 -9.01 -1.17 -3.76
N TRP A 305 -8.87 -2.43 -3.34
CA TRP A 305 -8.37 -3.52 -4.17
C TRP A 305 -9.26 -3.69 -5.40
N LEU A 306 -10.60 -3.72 -5.20
CA LEU A 306 -11.57 -3.79 -6.29
C LEU A 306 -11.36 -2.65 -7.27
N LEU A 307 -11.33 -1.42 -6.75
CA LEU A 307 -11.21 -0.22 -7.57
C LEU A 307 -9.90 -0.16 -8.34
N ALA A 308 -8.77 -0.40 -7.69
CA ALA A 308 -7.45 -0.33 -8.30
C ALA A 308 -7.34 -1.34 -9.45
N HIS A 309 -7.70 -2.60 -9.22
CA HIS A 309 -7.57 -3.65 -10.23
C HIS A 309 -8.64 -3.57 -11.31
N LEU A 310 -9.90 -3.24 -10.96
CA LEU A 310 -10.96 -3.07 -11.96
C LEU A 310 -10.65 -1.91 -12.90
N THR A 311 -10.25 -0.74 -12.36
CA THR A 311 -9.93 0.41 -13.21
C THR A 311 -8.66 0.18 -14.04
N ASP A 312 -7.68 -0.55 -13.52
CA ASP A 312 -6.50 -0.95 -14.29
C ASP A 312 -6.86 -1.84 -15.48
N LEU A 313 -7.66 -2.88 -15.26
CA LEU A 313 -8.13 -3.78 -16.33
C LEU A 313 -9.04 -3.06 -17.34
N LEU A 314 -9.94 -2.19 -16.88
CA LEU A 314 -10.81 -1.39 -17.76
C LEU A 314 -9.98 -0.43 -18.63
N THR A 315 -8.95 0.20 -18.09
CA THR A 315 -8.02 1.04 -18.86
C THR A 315 -7.22 0.20 -19.85
N MET A 316 -6.69 -0.96 -19.43
CA MET A 316 -5.95 -1.86 -20.33
C MET A 316 -6.82 -2.41 -21.47
N ASN A 317 -8.12 -2.58 -21.22
CA ASN A 317 -9.11 -2.97 -22.23
C ASN A 317 -9.68 -1.79 -23.03
N GLN A 318 -9.15 -0.57 -22.85
CA GLN A 318 -9.59 0.66 -23.54
C GLN A 318 -11.08 0.99 -23.33
N MET A 319 -11.64 0.58 -22.19
CA MET A 319 -13.04 0.85 -21.83
C MET A 319 -13.20 2.19 -21.10
N ILE A 320 -12.12 2.69 -20.50
CA ILE A 320 -12.05 4.00 -19.85
C ILE A 320 -10.78 4.74 -20.28
N ASP A 321 -10.94 5.97 -20.76
CA ASP A 321 -9.84 6.85 -21.21
C ASP A 321 -9.95 8.27 -20.62
N ARG A 322 -10.93 8.51 -19.73
CA ARG A 322 -11.21 9.86 -19.24
C ARG A 322 -10.28 10.22 -18.10
N ASP A 323 -9.75 11.43 -18.18
CA ASP A 323 -9.22 12.11 -17.01
C ASP A 323 -10.37 12.54 -16.10
N ILE A 324 -10.17 12.39 -14.80
CA ILE A 324 -11.05 12.95 -13.77
C ILE A 324 -10.46 14.22 -13.20
N GLN A 325 -11.34 15.16 -12.86
CA GLN A 325 -10.98 16.39 -12.14
C GLN A 325 -11.15 16.15 -10.65
N VAL A 326 -10.04 15.91 -9.95
CA VAL A 326 -10.06 15.69 -8.50
C VAL A 326 -9.86 17.03 -7.80
N PRO A 327 -10.76 17.44 -6.87
CA PRO A 327 -10.57 18.64 -6.09
C PRO A 327 -9.36 18.49 -5.15
N ALA A 328 -8.45 19.48 -5.19
CA ALA A 328 -7.26 19.51 -4.35
C ALA A 328 -6.94 20.94 -3.90
N GLY A 329 -7.14 21.21 -2.61
CA GLY A 329 -7.05 22.56 -2.04
C GLY A 329 -8.06 23.52 -2.67
N LYS A 330 -7.59 24.60 -3.29
CA LYS A 330 -8.44 25.63 -3.95
C LYS A 330 -8.66 25.37 -5.46
N GLY A 331 -8.21 24.25 -6.00
CA GLY A 331 -8.27 23.96 -7.44
C GLY A 331 -8.60 22.50 -7.73
N PHE A 332 -8.40 22.11 -8.99
CA PHE A 332 -8.58 20.74 -9.46
C PHE A 332 -7.27 20.20 -10.05
N VAL A 333 -7.13 18.88 -10.02
CA VAL A 333 -6.05 18.15 -10.66
C VAL A 333 -6.67 17.17 -11.67
N SER A 334 -6.24 17.26 -12.91
CA SER A 334 -6.59 16.32 -13.97
C SER A 334 -5.64 15.13 -13.91
N LEU A 335 -6.17 13.92 -13.79
CA LEU A 335 -5.40 12.69 -13.89
C LEU A 335 -6.25 11.53 -14.41
N PRO A 336 -5.63 10.49 -14.99
CA PRO A 336 -6.35 9.30 -15.39
C PRO A 336 -7.07 8.65 -14.21
N VAL A 337 -8.29 8.15 -14.44
CA VAL A 337 -9.11 7.44 -13.44
C VAL A 337 -8.32 6.33 -12.74
N LYS A 338 -7.64 5.48 -13.52
CA LYS A 338 -6.76 4.41 -13.04
C LYS A 338 -5.72 4.95 -12.04
N SER A 339 -5.00 6.01 -12.42
CA SER A 339 -3.92 6.56 -11.60
C SER A 339 -4.42 7.03 -10.25
N ASN A 340 -5.61 7.64 -10.18
CA ASN A 340 -6.20 8.05 -8.91
C ASN A 340 -6.38 6.85 -7.98
N PHE A 341 -7.07 5.80 -8.44
CA PHE A 341 -7.39 4.64 -7.59
C PHE A 341 -6.17 3.80 -7.22
N ILE A 342 -5.22 3.61 -8.15
CA ILE A 342 -3.96 2.91 -7.86
C ILE A 342 -3.14 3.67 -6.82
N LEU A 343 -3.06 5.00 -6.90
CA LEU A 343 -2.31 5.79 -5.92
C LEU A 343 -2.90 5.67 -4.51
N PHE A 344 -4.23 5.75 -4.37
CA PHE A 344 -4.89 5.53 -3.08
C PHE A 344 -4.68 4.12 -2.55
N TYR A 345 -4.82 3.09 -3.40
CA TYR A 345 -4.56 1.70 -3.02
C TYR A 345 -3.11 1.46 -2.60
N ALA A 346 -2.15 1.99 -3.36
CA ALA A 346 -0.74 1.86 -3.05
C ALA A 346 -0.37 2.57 -1.73
N SER A 347 -0.88 3.78 -1.50
CA SER A 347 -0.71 4.48 -0.21
C SER A 347 -1.29 3.67 0.95
N PHE A 348 -2.45 3.04 0.75
CA PHE A 348 -3.04 2.14 1.73
C PHE A 348 -2.16 0.91 2.02
N LEU A 349 -1.67 0.22 0.98
CA LEU A 349 -0.77 -0.94 1.11
C LEU A 349 0.50 -0.60 1.88
N LYS A 350 1.12 0.53 1.54
CA LYS A 350 2.39 1.01 2.12
C LYS A 350 2.28 1.30 3.61
N ASN A 351 1.13 1.81 4.07
CA ASN A 351 0.89 2.10 5.49
C ASN A 351 0.72 0.83 6.34
N ARG A 352 0.68 -0.37 5.73
CA ARG A 352 0.42 -1.64 6.42
C ARG A 352 1.43 -2.72 5.99
N PHE A 353 1.69 -3.71 6.84
CA PHE A 353 2.31 -5.01 6.49
C PHE A 353 3.75 -5.06 5.94
N GLY A 354 4.47 -3.95 5.81
CA GLY A 354 5.80 -3.97 5.18
C GLY A 354 5.75 -4.25 3.67
N LEU A 355 4.58 -4.09 3.02
CA LEU A 355 4.39 -4.25 1.56
C LEU A 355 4.81 -2.99 0.78
N TRP A 356 5.81 -2.26 1.28
CA TRP A 356 6.22 -0.97 0.72
C TRP A 356 6.78 -1.11 -0.69
N LYS A 357 7.48 -2.22 -1.01
CA LYS A 357 8.01 -2.50 -2.35
C LYS A 357 6.89 -2.67 -3.37
N GLN A 358 5.87 -3.46 -3.02
CA GLN A 358 4.69 -3.67 -3.84
C GLN A 358 3.97 -2.34 -4.06
N ALA A 359 3.74 -1.58 -3.00
CA ALA A 359 3.10 -0.28 -3.09
C ALA A 359 3.85 0.70 -3.99
N TYR A 360 5.17 0.83 -3.85
CA TYR A 360 5.94 1.71 -4.74
C TYR A 360 5.92 1.24 -6.18
N SER A 361 5.92 -0.07 -6.42
CA SER A 361 5.76 -0.61 -7.77
C SER A 361 4.42 -0.20 -8.39
N TYR A 362 3.31 -0.27 -7.63
CA TYR A 362 2.01 0.24 -8.08
C TYR A 362 2.07 1.75 -8.36
N MET A 363 2.71 2.54 -7.50
CA MET A 363 2.85 3.97 -7.70
C MET A 363 3.63 4.28 -8.98
N LEU A 364 4.72 3.56 -9.27
CA LEU A 364 5.54 3.80 -10.47
C LEU A 364 4.76 3.66 -11.78
N GLU A 365 3.78 2.74 -11.84
CA GLU A 365 2.89 2.60 -13.00
C GLU A 365 1.99 3.83 -13.24
N CYS A 366 1.82 4.70 -12.24
CA CYS A 366 1.10 5.97 -12.38
C CYS A 366 1.98 7.11 -12.93
N GLY A 367 3.21 6.83 -13.37
CA GLY A 367 4.11 7.81 -13.97
C GLY A 367 4.56 8.89 -12.98
N ASP A 368 4.52 10.16 -13.40
CA ASP A 368 5.06 11.28 -12.61
C ASP A 368 4.33 11.50 -11.28
N PHE A 369 3.01 11.33 -11.25
CA PHE A 369 2.24 11.40 -9.99
C PHE A 369 2.67 10.32 -9.01
N GLY A 370 2.97 9.13 -9.53
CA GLY A 370 3.54 8.01 -8.78
C GLY A 370 4.88 8.34 -8.15
N LYS A 371 5.82 8.83 -8.96
CA LYS A 371 7.14 9.26 -8.48
C LYS A 371 7.01 10.34 -7.41
N GLU A 372 6.18 11.36 -7.62
CA GLU A 372 5.93 12.40 -6.63
C GLU A 372 5.36 11.85 -5.31
N ALA A 373 4.44 10.88 -5.37
CA ALA A 373 3.90 10.22 -4.19
C ALA A 373 4.97 9.42 -3.42
N ILE A 374 5.85 8.70 -4.12
CA ILE A 374 6.99 8.00 -3.51
C ILE A 374 7.92 9.01 -2.84
N LEU A 375 8.24 10.12 -3.50
CA LEU A 375 9.09 11.18 -2.96
C LEU A 375 8.50 11.80 -1.68
N GLU A 376 7.21 12.15 -1.70
CA GLU A 376 6.53 12.72 -0.53
C GLU A 376 6.48 11.71 0.62
N HIS A 377 6.33 10.42 0.31
CA HIS A 377 6.38 9.40 1.33
C HIS A 377 7.78 9.21 1.95
N LEU A 378 8.82 9.12 1.11
CA LEU A 378 10.20 8.94 1.58
C LEU A 378 10.65 10.11 2.48
N LYS A 379 10.25 11.34 2.18
CA LYS A 379 10.51 12.51 3.04
C LYS A 379 9.99 12.34 4.46
N ASN A 380 8.81 11.74 4.60
CA ASN A 380 8.10 11.55 5.86
C ASN A 380 8.42 10.20 6.54
N THR A 381 9.27 9.37 5.93
CA THR A 381 9.62 8.06 6.49
C THR A 381 10.43 8.22 7.77
N ASN A 382 10.06 7.47 8.81
CA ASN A 382 10.83 7.42 10.05
C ASN A 382 12.13 6.64 9.79
N LEU A 383 13.27 7.33 9.91
CA LEU A 383 14.59 6.74 9.64
C LEU A 383 15.18 5.99 10.84
N ASN A 384 14.45 5.83 11.93
CA ASN A 384 14.82 4.96 13.05
C ASN A 384 14.57 3.46 12.75
N VAL A 385 14.73 3.07 11.48
CA VAL A 385 14.68 1.69 10.99
C VAL A 385 16.09 1.09 10.96
N GLU A 386 16.16 -0.24 10.94
CA GLU A 386 17.39 -1.00 10.75
C GLU A 386 18.10 -0.61 9.46
N ASP A 387 19.44 -0.61 9.48
CA ASP A 387 20.28 -0.16 8.37
C ASP A 387 20.02 -0.96 7.07
N ASN A 388 19.69 -2.25 7.19
CA ASN A 388 19.34 -3.11 6.05
C ASN A 388 18.11 -2.60 5.29
N VAL A 389 17.09 -2.10 6.00
CA VAL A 389 15.87 -1.58 5.37
C VAL A 389 16.16 -0.28 4.62
N LEU A 390 17.02 0.58 5.18
CA LEU A 390 17.45 1.80 4.50
C LEU A 390 18.23 1.47 3.21
N LEU A 391 19.13 0.48 3.25
CA LEU A 391 19.84 0.01 2.07
C LEU A 391 18.87 -0.46 0.98
N GLU A 392 17.90 -1.30 1.33
CA GLU A 392 16.89 -1.77 0.37
C GLU A 392 16.06 -0.61 -0.23
N ILE A 393 15.70 0.40 0.56
CA ILE A 393 14.97 1.58 0.07
C ILE A 393 15.84 2.38 -0.91
N VAL A 394 17.13 2.54 -0.61
CA VAL A 394 18.04 3.29 -1.49
C VAL A 394 18.36 2.51 -2.75
N GLU A 395 18.57 1.19 -2.68
CA GLU A 395 18.70 0.31 -3.84
C GLU A 395 17.48 0.45 -4.76
N PHE A 396 16.27 0.40 -4.20
CA PHE A 396 15.05 0.65 -4.96
C PHE A 396 15.03 2.05 -5.61
N CYS A 397 15.48 3.09 -4.91
CA CYS A 397 15.56 4.44 -5.49
C CYS A 397 16.53 4.49 -6.67
N ASN A 398 17.68 3.83 -6.58
CA ASN A 398 18.68 3.79 -7.65
C ASN A 398 18.15 3.03 -8.87
N ASP A 399 17.50 1.88 -8.64
CA ASP A 399 16.91 1.04 -9.71
C ASP A 399 15.83 1.79 -10.51
N HIS A 400 15.16 2.76 -9.88
CA HIS A 400 14.05 3.52 -10.48
C HIS A 400 14.36 4.99 -10.79
N SER A 401 15.65 5.36 -10.89
CA SER A 401 16.11 6.72 -11.25
C SER A 401 15.67 7.82 -10.29
N LEU A 402 15.61 7.51 -8.99
CA LEU A 402 15.32 8.43 -7.88
C LEU A 402 16.59 8.66 -7.02
N ASP A 403 17.77 8.67 -7.64
CA ASP A 403 19.08 8.71 -6.97
C ASP A 403 19.22 9.91 -6.02
N SER A 404 18.67 11.07 -6.41
CA SER A 404 18.71 12.29 -5.60
C SER A 404 18.04 12.11 -4.23
N THR A 405 17.00 11.28 -4.17
CA THR A 405 16.25 11.02 -2.94
C THR A 405 16.96 10.00 -2.07
N GLY A 406 17.58 8.99 -2.68
CA GLY A 406 18.47 8.07 -1.95
C GLY A 406 19.61 8.82 -1.24
N ILE A 407 20.22 9.80 -1.92
CA ILE A 407 21.24 10.69 -1.34
C ILE A 407 20.68 11.51 -0.18
N GLU A 408 19.49 12.09 -0.33
CA GLU A 408 18.84 12.88 0.71
C GLU A 408 18.49 12.05 1.96
N LEU A 409 18.07 10.79 1.77
CA LEU A 409 17.79 9.87 2.87
C LEU A 409 19.05 9.53 3.66
N TYR A 410 20.17 9.24 2.99
CA TYR A 410 21.45 9.04 3.67
C TYR A 410 21.88 10.28 4.44
N LYS A 411 21.74 11.47 3.84
CA LYS A 411 22.05 12.74 4.52
C LYS A 411 21.20 12.92 5.79
N LYS A 412 19.89 12.63 5.73
CA LYS A 412 18.97 12.75 6.87
C LYS A 412 19.29 11.72 7.97
N LYS A 413 19.67 10.49 7.62
CA LYS A 413 20.13 9.48 8.59
C LYS A 413 21.46 9.91 9.24
N ALA A 414 22.39 10.46 8.45
CA ALA A 414 23.66 10.97 8.95
C ALA A 414 23.47 12.12 9.96
N THR A 415 22.55 13.06 9.68
CA THR A 415 22.21 14.14 10.64
C THR A 415 21.59 13.60 11.92
N MET A 416 20.76 12.56 11.86
CA MET A 416 20.22 11.91 13.07
C MET A 416 21.33 11.23 13.89
N CYS A 417 22.26 10.54 13.22
CA CYS A 417 23.42 9.93 13.90
C CYS A 417 24.28 10.99 14.60
N MET A 418 24.48 12.15 13.97
CA MET A 418 25.16 13.31 14.57
C MET A 418 24.46 13.79 15.85
N GLU A 419 23.13 13.93 15.84
CA GLU A 419 22.36 14.33 17.03
C GLU A 419 22.49 13.32 18.18
N THR A 420 22.65 12.04 17.85
CA THR A 420 22.87 10.96 18.83
C THR A 420 24.34 10.75 19.23
N ASN A 421 25.27 11.56 18.72
CA ASN A 421 26.74 11.41 18.88
C ASN A 421 27.30 10.07 18.36
N ASP A 422 26.62 9.41 17.41
CA ASP A 422 27.12 8.23 16.72
C ASP A 422 27.93 8.63 15.49
N PHE A 423 29.15 9.12 15.74
CA PHE A 423 30.02 9.67 14.70
C PHE A 423 30.45 8.65 13.66
N LYS A 424 30.55 7.37 14.02
CA LYS A 424 30.96 6.30 13.11
C LYS A 424 29.91 6.09 12.01
N ASN A 425 28.64 5.93 12.40
CA ASN A 425 27.56 5.78 11.44
C ASN A 425 27.29 7.08 10.68
N ALA A 426 27.47 8.25 11.33
CA ALA A 426 27.38 9.54 10.64
C ALA A 426 28.39 9.66 9.48
N LEU A 427 29.66 9.29 9.70
CA LEU A 427 30.69 9.30 8.64
C LEU A 427 30.33 8.37 7.50
N TYR A 428 29.93 7.12 7.81
CA TYR A 428 29.51 6.14 6.80
C TYR A 428 28.38 6.69 5.91
N TYR A 429 27.33 7.26 6.51
CA TYR A 429 26.19 7.78 5.76
C TYR A 429 26.51 9.07 5.00
N TYR A 430 27.35 9.96 5.54
CA TYR A 430 27.77 11.14 4.79
C TYR A 430 28.63 10.80 3.56
N GLU A 431 29.51 9.81 3.68
CA GLU A 431 30.29 9.27 2.56
C GLU A 431 29.35 8.73 1.47
N LYS A 432 28.35 7.91 1.84
CA LYS A 432 27.35 7.40 0.88
C LYS A 432 26.50 8.50 0.24
N SER A 433 26.23 9.59 0.98
CA SER A 433 25.52 10.77 0.45
C SER A 433 26.38 11.72 -0.38
N LYS A 434 27.70 11.46 -0.53
CA LYS A 434 28.65 12.33 -1.25
C LYS A 434 28.67 13.77 -0.73
N GLN A 435 28.59 13.95 0.60
CA GLN A 435 28.61 15.26 1.26
C GLN A 435 29.96 15.50 1.96
N ASP A 436 31.03 15.69 1.17
CA ASP A 436 32.40 15.81 1.69
C ASP A 436 32.58 16.96 2.70
N GLN A 437 31.85 18.06 2.51
CA GLN A 437 31.85 19.20 3.45
C GLN A 437 31.29 18.82 4.83
N CYS A 438 30.27 17.96 4.88
CA CYS A 438 29.68 17.53 6.15
C CYS A 438 30.60 16.56 6.89
N ILE A 439 31.41 15.78 6.17
CA ILE A 439 32.39 14.86 6.76
C ILE A 439 33.41 15.65 7.61
N ASP A 440 33.93 16.77 7.10
CA ASP A 440 34.89 17.59 7.86
C ASP A 440 34.27 18.20 9.13
N VAL A 441 32.98 18.56 9.08
CA VAL A 441 32.21 18.98 10.27
C VAL A 441 32.04 17.83 11.26
N VAL A 442 31.87 16.58 10.81
CA VAL A 442 31.88 15.44 11.74
C VAL A 442 33.22 15.35 12.46
N PHE A 443 34.34 15.55 11.76
CA PHE A 443 35.66 15.56 12.40
C PHE A 443 35.84 16.71 13.39
N SER A 444 35.27 17.89 13.15
CA SER A 444 35.28 18.96 14.15
C SER A 444 34.55 18.55 15.43
N GLU A 445 33.38 17.91 15.31
CA GLU A 445 32.62 17.40 16.45
C GLU A 445 33.32 16.24 17.16
N ILE A 446 34.02 15.37 16.43
CA ILE A 446 34.86 14.31 17.02
C ILE A 446 35.97 14.91 17.89
N ILE A 447 36.61 16.00 17.45
CA ILE A 447 37.65 16.70 18.22
C ILE A 447 37.04 17.31 19.50
N TRP A 448 35.84 17.88 19.41
CA TRP A 448 35.09 18.36 20.59
C TRP A 448 34.73 17.23 21.55
N HIS A 449 34.25 16.10 21.03
CA HIS A 449 33.96 14.90 21.82
C HIS A 449 35.22 14.37 22.51
N LEU A 450 36.37 14.34 21.82
CA LEU A 450 37.65 13.97 22.41
C LEU A 450 38.03 14.92 23.56
N ALA A 451 37.89 16.23 23.38
CA ALA A 451 38.15 17.19 24.45
C ALA A 451 37.25 16.95 25.66
N MET A 452 35.95 16.73 25.44
CA MET A 452 34.98 16.54 26.51
C MET A 452 35.10 15.18 27.23
N THR A 453 35.38 14.09 26.52
CA THR A 453 35.37 12.71 27.09
C THR A 453 36.76 12.14 27.34
N GLY A 454 37.77 12.59 26.58
CA GLY A 454 39.14 12.09 26.64
C GLY A 454 39.36 10.78 25.90
N ASN A 455 38.30 10.24 25.27
CA ASN A 455 38.33 8.97 24.57
C ASN A 455 38.44 9.20 23.06
N TRP A 456 39.37 8.47 22.44
CA TRP A 456 39.47 8.39 21.00
C TRP A 456 38.37 7.47 20.46
N ILE A 457 37.79 7.84 19.31
CA ILE A 457 36.83 7.01 18.60
C ILE A 457 37.60 6.02 17.73
N ASP A 458 37.23 4.75 17.81
CA ASP A 458 37.77 3.74 16.92
C ASP A 458 37.15 3.87 15.52
N LEU A 459 37.95 4.35 14.57
CA LEU A 459 37.57 4.51 13.16
C LEU A 459 38.04 3.33 12.29
N ALA A 460 38.65 2.27 12.85
CA ALA A 460 39.23 1.17 12.07
C ALA A 460 38.22 0.48 11.14
N SER A 461 36.94 0.47 11.51
CA SER A 461 35.85 -0.09 10.71
C SER A 461 35.45 0.70 9.47
N LEU A 462 35.88 1.95 9.32
CA LEU A 462 35.61 2.78 8.13
C LEU A 462 36.62 2.52 7.00
N GLY A 463 37.59 1.63 7.21
CA GLY A 463 38.62 1.30 6.22
C GLY A 463 39.72 2.36 6.10
N SER A 464 40.56 2.25 5.06
CA SER A 464 41.68 3.16 4.79
C SER A 464 41.27 4.39 3.95
N THR A 465 40.03 4.84 4.06
CA THR A 465 39.55 6.01 3.32
C THR A 465 40.21 7.27 3.88
N ASN A 466 40.99 7.95 3.04
CA ASN A 466 41.49 9.29 3.34
C ASN A 466 40.37 10.27 3.00
N TYR A 467 39.91 11.03 3.99
CA TYR A 467 38.95 12.11 3.79
C TYR A 467 39.68 13.40 3.44
N ASP A 468 39.03 14.29 2.71
CA ASP A 468 39.55 15.63 2.41
C ASP A 468 38.91 16.62 3.38
N GLY A 469 39.72 17.37 4.12
CA GLY A 469 39.22 18.29 5.14
C GLY A 469 40.27 18.78 6.11
N ILE A 470 40.09 20.00 6.64
CA ILE A 470 41.04 20.63 7.56
C ILE A 470 40.95 19.92 8.92
N TYR A 471 39.74 19.66 9.42
CA TYR A 471 39.52 19.00 10.70
C TYR A 471 39.92 17.52 10.65
N TYR A 472 39.68 16.82 9.53
CA TYR A 472 40.19 15.45 9.34
C TYR A 472 41.72 15.40 9.40
N THR A 473 42.39 16.30 8.66
CA THR A 473 43.87 16.36 8.63
C THR A 473 44.41 16.61 10.03
N ILE A 474 43.83 17.56 10.76
CA ILE A 474 44.20 17.84 12.15
C ILE A 474 43.96 16.61 13.04
N TYR A 475 42.79 15.98 12.96
CA TYR A 475 42.46 14.81 13.77
C TYR A 475 43.46 13.67 13.55
N LYS A 476 43.81 13.37 12.29
CA LYS A 476 44.75 12.32 11.92
C LYS A 476 46.14 12.57 12.49
N HIS A 477 46.68 13.77 12.31
CA HIS A 477 47.99 14.11 12.87
C HIS A 477 47.96 14.17 14.41
N LEU A 478 46.88 14.65 15.02
CA LEU A 478 46.72 14.67 16.49
C LEU A 478 46.67 13.25 17.07
N GLN A 479 45.98 12.33 16.39
CA GLN A 479 45.89 10.93 16.79
C GLN A 479 47.26 10.24 16.74
N LYS A 480 47.98 10.41 15.63
CA LYS A 480 49.33 9.88 15.47
C LYS A 480 50.31 10.50 16.46
N PHE A 481 50.26 11.82 16.64
CA PHE A 481 51.07 12.53 17.63
C PHE A 481 50.87 11.92 19.02
N HIS A 482 49.62 11.75 19.46
CA HIS A 482 49.31 11.15 20.76
C HIS A 482 49.78 9.69 20.87
N HIS A 483 49.70 8.94 19.78
CA HIS A 483 50.22 7.57 19.71
C HIS A 483 51.74 7.54 19.88
N HIS A 484 52.49 8.33 19.12
CA HIS A 484 53.96 8.39 19.18
C HIS A 484 54.45 8.92 20.54
N ILE A 485 53.79 9.92 21.12
CA ILE A 485 54.10 10.40 22.48
C ILE A 485 53.90 9.28 23.52
N LYS A 486 52.83 8.49 23.42
CA LYS A 486 52.61 7.33 24.31
C LYS A 486 53.64 6.21 24.09
N SER A 487 54.01 5.96 22.84
CA SER A 487 55.01 4.95 22.44
C SER A 487 56.46 5.38 22.71
N LYS A 488 56.68 6.64 23.13
CA LYS A 488 58.00 7.29 23.33
C LYS A 488 58.84 7.44 22.05
N GLU A 489 58.19 7.50 20.89
CA GLU A 489 58.78 7.73 19.57
C GLU A 489 58.82 9.23 19.29
N LEU A 490 59.79 9.93 19.87
CA LEU A 490 59.82 11.40 19.90
C LEU A 490 60.19 12.07 18.58
N GLU A 491 60.94 11.37 17.72
CA GLU A 491 61.32 11.85 16.38
C GLU A 491 60.07 11.92 15.49
N ASP A 492 59.32 10.82 15.39
CA ASP A 492 58.07 10.75 14.63
C ASP A 492 56.99 11.68 15.20
N ALA A 493 56.89 11.81 16.53
CA ALA A 493 56.01 12.78 17.16
C ALA A 493 56.36 14.23 16.78
N THR A 494 57.66 14.54 16.63
CA THR A 494 58.11 15.88 16.24
C THR A 494 57.77 16.18 14.78
N ASP A 495 57.88 15.20 13.89
CA ASP A 495 57.52 15.36 12.50
C ASP A 495 56.01 15.52 12.31
N GLU A 496 55.18 14.72 12.98
CA GLU A 496 53.72 14.87 12.96
C GLU A 496 53.26 16.21 13.58
N PHE A 497 53.94 16.69 14.62
CA PHE A 497 53.68 18.04 15.17
C PHE A 497 54.09 19.15 14.20
N ARG A 498 55.20 19.00 13.46
CA ARG A 498 55.61 19.96 12.43
C ARG A 498 54.56 20.07 11.33
N GLU A 499 54.01 18.94 10.89
CA GLU A 499 52.90 18.91 9.93
C GLU A 499 51.66 19.62 10.47
N LEU A 500 51.26 19.37 11.74
CA LEU A 500 50.15 20.10 12.39
C LEU A 500 50.35 21.62 12.37
N ILE A 501 51.56 22.09 12.68
CA ILE A 501 51.86 23.53 12.74
C ILE A 501 51.96 24.15 11.34
N ASN A 502 52.36 23.39 10.32
CA ASN A 502 52.49 23.91 8.96
C ASN A 502 51.14 24.08 8.24
N ILE A 503 50.03 23.60 8.80
CA ILE A 503 48.69 23.85 8.26
C ILE A 503 48.37 25.35 8.35
N ASP A 504 48.25 26.04 7.21
CA ASP A 504 48.07 27.50 7.17
C ASP A 504 46.73 27.98 7.76
N SER A 505 45.71 27.11 7.74
CA SER A 505 44.30 27.46 8.02
C SER A 505 43.72 26.76 9.25
N ILE A 506 44.51 26.55 10.31
CA ILE A 506 43.99 25.91 11.54
C ILE A 506 42.94 26.85 12.20
N PRO A 507 41.75 26.34 12.56
CA PRO A 507 40.74 27.08 13.30
C PRO A 507 41.27 27.61 14.64
N ASP A 508 40.95 28.87 14.97
CA ASP A 508 41.52 29.57 16.14
C ASP A 508 41.13 28.94 17.50
N ASP A 509 40.09 28.10 17.53
CA ASP A 509 39.64 27.31 18.68
C ASP A 509 40.44 26.02 18.90
N ILE A 510 41.06 25.48 17.84
CA ILE A 510 41.88 24.27 17.89
C ILE A 510 43.36 24.57 18.11
N ILE A 511 43.88 25.70 17.59
CA ILE A 511 45.29 26.09 17.76
C ILE A 511 45.76 26.02 19.23
N PRO A 512 44.98 26.47 20.24
CA PRO A 512 45.39 26.38 21.64
C PRO A 512 45.64 24.92 22.10
N VAL A 513 44.83 23.96 21.66
CA VAL A 513 45.01 22.53 21.96
C VAL A 513 46.28 22.00 21.32
N VAL A 514 46.50 22.29 20.03
CA VAL A 514 47.70 21.87 19.29
C VAL A 514 48.97 22.42 19.95
N ILE A 515 48.98 23.71 20.32
CA ILE A 515 50.12 24.34 21.01
C ILE A 515 50.33 23.71 22.39
N TRP A 516 49.25 23.43 23.12
CA TRP A 516 49.33 22.87 24.46
C TRP A 516 49.90 21.45 24.48
N GLU A 517 49.45 20.59 23.57
CA GLU A 517 50.01 19.25 23.38
C GLU A 517 51.49 19.32 22.94
N GLY A 518 51.80 20.24 22.04
CA GLY A 518 53.18 20.53 21.63
C GLY A 518 54.11 21.01 22.74
N LEU A 519 53.59 21.50 23.87
CA LEU A 519 54.44 21.93 25.00
C LEU A 519 55.28 20.79 25.57
N ILE A 520 54.86 19.53 25.43
CA ILE A 520 55.64 18.37 25.88
C ILE A 520 57.00 18.36 25.18
N LEU A 521 57.01 18.61 23.86
CA LEU A 521 58.23 18.68 23.05
C LEU A 521 59.04 19.97 23.28
N ILE A 522 58.41 21.05 23.74
CA ILE A 522 59.06 22.36 23.97
C ILE A 522 59.64 22.47 25.38
N LYS A 523 59.02 21.82 26.39
CA LYS A 523 59.39 21.92 27.81
C LYS A 523 60.58 21.03 28.17
N ASP A 524 60.76 19.90 27.51
CA ASP A 524 61.79 18.91 27.85
C ASP A 524 62.99 19.02 26.88
N PRO A 525 64.09 19.70 27.27
CA PRO A 525 65.18 20.09 26.39
C PRO A 525 66.10 18.93 25.98
N ASP A 526 66.08 17.80 26.71
CA ASP A 526 66.84 16.59 26.35
C ASP A 526 66.08 15.71 25.35
N MET A 527 64.84 16.09 25.01
CA MET A 527 63.88 15.34 24.20
C MET A 527 63.43 16.09 22.92
N SER A 528 63.93 17.31 22.67
CA SER A 528 63.41 18.18 21.61
C SER A 528 64.15 18.03 20.27
N PHE A 529 63.52 17.38 19.28
CA PHE A 529 63.99 17.38 17.88
C PHE A 529 63.54 18.63 17.08
N LEU A 530 62.98 19.63 17.77
CA LEU A 530 62.44 20.85 17.17
C LEU A 530 63.54 21.82 16.73
N LYS A 531 63.45 22.31 15.49
CA LYS A 531 64.37 23.34 14.97
C LYS A 531 63.95 24.73 15.47
N ARG A 532 64.89 25.68 15.44
CA ARG A 532 64.61 27.10 15.69
C ARG A 532 63.46 27.63 14.84
N SER A 533 63.39 27.22 13.57
CA SER A 533 62.32 27.57 12.64
C SER A 533 60.95 27.13 13.16
N ASP A 534 60.86 25.93 13.73
CA ASP A 534 59.63 25.32 14.20
C ASP A 534 59.12 26.08 15.44
N VAL A 535 60.01 26.37 16.40
CA VAL A 535 59.68 27.17 17.59
C VAL A 535 59.25 28.59 17.23
N LEU A 536 59.90 29.22 16.24
CA LEU A 536 59.51 30.55 15.76
C LEU A 536 58.15 30.54 15.06
N LEU A 537 57.83 29.49 14.31
CA LEU A 537 56.54 29.33 13.65
C LEU A 537 55.41 29.17 14.67
N VAL A 538 55.59 28.31 15.67
CA VAL A 538 54.63 28.17 16.78
C VAL A 538 54.47 29.48 17.53
N LYS A 539 55.57 30.17 17.83
CA LYS A 539 55.54 31.49 18.48
C LYS A 539 54.78 32.52 17.66
N SER A 540 54.91 32.51 16.33
CA SER A 540 54.15 33.40 15.45
C SER A 540 52.64 33.12 15.52
N LYS A 541 52.23 31.85 15.45
CA LYS A 541 50.82 31.45 15.62
C LYS A 541 50.28 31.81 17.00
N TRP A 542 51.07 31.62 18.05
CA TRP A 542 50.75 32.06 19.41
C TRP A 542 50.58 33.58 19.52
N GLN A 543 51.45 34.37 18.88
CA GLN A 543 51.32 35.84 18.86
C GLN A 543 50.04 36.30 18.15
N LYS A 544 49.63 35.60 17.08
CA LYS A 544 48.37 35.84 16.39
C LYS A 544 47.17 35.56 17.32
N LEU A 545 47.18 34.44 18.04
CA LEU A 545 46.16 34.12 19.05
C LEU A 545 46.09 35.18 20.16
N ASN A 546 47.23 35.63 20.68
CA ASN A 546 47.25 36.64 21.74
C ASN A 546 46.59 37.96 21.30
N LYS A 547 46.82 38.38 20.05
CA LYS A 547 46.28 39.63 19.50
C LYS A 547 44.81 39.54 19.08
N HIS A 548 44.37 38.40 18.56
CA HIS A 548 43.09 38.31 17.82
C HIS A 548 42.10 37.28 18.38
N ALA A 549 42.52 36.32 19.20
CA ALA A 549 41.62 35.28 19.70
C ALA A 549 40.72 35.80 20.82
N THR A 550 39.43 35.48 20.73
CA THR A 550 38.46 35.77 21.80
C THR A 550 38.61 34.77 22.95
N THR A 551 37.95 35.03 24.08
CA THR A 551 37.88 34.09 25.21
C THR A 551 37.19 32.77 24.84
N GLN A 552 36.24 32.81 23.91
CA GLN A 552 35.50 31.63 23.44
C GLN A 552 36.41 30.63 22.69
N ASN A 553 37.47 31.11 22.02
CA ASN A 553 38.43 30.26 21.33
C ASN A 553 39.21 29.32 22.28
N PHE A 554 39.20 29.60 23.59
CA PHE A 554 39.87 28.76 24.59
C PHE A 554 38.93 27.70 25.20
N ARG A 555 37.68 27.63 24.74
CA ARG A 555 36.68 26.71 25.27
C ARG A 555 37.03 25.25 25.04
N LEU A 556 37.51 24.90 23.84
CA LEU A 556 37.96 23.54 23.53
C LEU A 556 39.13 23.13 24.45
N LEU A 557 40.13 24.02 24.62
CA LEU A 557 41.27 23.80 25.49
C LEU A 557 40.86 23.60 26.96
N TYR A 558 39.88 24.36 27.45
CA TYR A 558 39.36 24.20 28.80
C TYR A 558 38.84 22.78 29.04
N TYR A 559 37.95 22.28 28.16
CA TYR A 559 37.44 20.91 28.29
C TYR A 559 38.53 19.86 28.12
N TYR A 560 39.47 20.09 27.20
CA TYR A 560 40.58 19.21 26.95
C TYR A 560 41.48 19.02 28.19
N ASN A 561 41.79 20.10 28.90
CA ASN A 561 42.68 20.10 30.06
C ASN A 561 42.04 19.62 31.37
N LYS A 562 40.72 19.51 31.42
CA LYS A 562 40.00 19.21 32.66
C LYS A 562 40.19 17.74 33.05
N LYS A 563 40.77 17.51 34.24
CA LYS A 563 40.99 16.16 34.80
C LYS A 563 39.69 15.45 35.17
N ASP A 564 38.70 16.21 35.65
CA ASP A 564 37.35 15.72 35.94
C ASP A 564 36.37 16.29 34.92
N LYS A 565 35.93 15.43 34.02
CA LYS A 565 35.08 15.76 32.86
C LYS A 565 33.58 15.80 33.22
N SER A 566 33.21 15.50 34.47
CA SER A 566 31.82 15.43 34.93
C SER A 566 31.22 16.76 35.41
N VAL A 567 32.07 17.73 35.75
CA VAL A 567 31.63 19.05 36.22
C VAL A 567 31.54 19.99 35.02
N VAL A 568 30.37 20.45 34.63
CA VAL A 568 30.20 21.49 33.60
C VAL A 568 29.68 22.76 34.29
N PRO A 569 30.22 23.96 34.01
CA PRO A 569 29.68 25.20 34.58
C PRO A 569 28.20 25.36 34.19
N GLU A 570 27.32 25.62 35.16
CA GLU A 570 25.86 25.64 34.94
C GLU A 570 25.36 26.96 34.31
N GLY A 571 26.22 27.98 34.14
CA GLY A 571 25.87 29.27 33.52
C GLY A 571 26.93 29.87 32.58
N GLU A 572 26.49 30.58 31.54
CA GLU A 572 27.37 31.20 30.53
C GLU A 572 28.30 32.28 31.13
N ASP A 573 27.82 33.06 32.11
CA ASP A 573 28.62 34.10 32.76
C ASP A 573 29.79 33.52 33.58
N GLU A 574 29.57 32.38 34.24
CA GLU A 574 30.59 31.66 35.00
C GLU A 574 31.64 31.04 34.06
N LEU A 575 31.18 30.44 32.95
CA LEU A 575 32.06 29.91 31.92
C LEU A 575 32.95 31.02 31.34
N GLU A 576 32.43 32.21 31.07
CA GLU A 576 33.24 33.30 30.51
C GLU A 576 34.37 33.76 31.45
N ILE A 577 34.11 33.82 32.77
CA ILE A 577 35.14 34.14 33.78
C ILE A 577 36.23 33.06 33.78
N ILE A 578 35.83 31.78 33.73
CA ILE A 578 36.76 30.65 33.68
C ILE A 578 37.60 30.69 32.40
N LEU A 579 36.99 30.97 31.24
CA LEU A 579 37.71 31.07 29.97
C LEU A 579 38.69 32.24 29.93
N LYS A 580 38.39 33.36 30.60
CA LYS A 580 39.35 34.47 30.77
C LYS A 580 40.59 34.02 31.55
N TYR A 581 40.38 33.27 32.63
CA TYR A 581 41.49 32.71 33.41
C TYR A 581 42.29 31.69 32.59
N GLN A 582 41.62 30.75 31.92
CA GLN A 582 42.25 29.73 31.07
C GLN A 582 43.09 30.36 29.95
N LYS A 583 42.58 31.41 29.31
CA LYS A 583 43.32 32.17 28.29
C LYS A 583 44.59 32.78 28.88
N GLN A 584 44.48 33.44 30.03
CA GLN A 584 45.63 34.07 30.69
C GLN A 584 46.68 33.03 31.10
N GLU A 585 46.26 31.94 31.74
CA GLU A 585 47.14 30.83 32.14
C GLU A 585 47.85 30.21 30.93
N PHE A 586 47.11 29.96 29.84
CA PHE A 586 47.68 29.47 28.60
C PHE A 586 48.77 30.41 28.09
N LEU A 587 48.47 31.71 27.95
CA LEU A 587 49.40 32.71 27.41
C LEU A 587 50.66 32.83 28.26
N ASP A 588 50.52 32.89 29.59
CA ASP A 588 51.65 33.02 30.51
C ASP A 588 52.55 31.77 30.47
N THR A 589 51.95 30.58 30.51
CA THR A 589 52.67 29.31 30.51
C THR A 589 53.40 29.07 29.19
N THR A 590 52.71 29.23 28.07
CA THR A 590 53.28 29.01 26.74
C THR A 590 54.33 30.07 26.39
N GLY A 591 54.08 31.34 26.74
CA GLY A 591 55.04 32.44 26.52
C GLY A 591 56.37 32.24 27.25
N LEU A 592 56.32 31.78 28.51
CA LEU A 592 57.50 31.42 29.28
C LEU A 592 58.26 30.25 28.64
N CYS A 593 57.54 29.23 28.17
CA CYS A 593 58.14 28.07 27.50
C CYS A 593 58.84 28.47 26.20
N PHE A 594 58.23 29.30 25.35
CA PHE A 594 58.86 29.79 24.13
C PHE A 594 60.10 30.65 24.39
N SER A 595 60.08 31.46 25.43
CA SER A 595 61.24 32.31 25.79
C SER A 595 62.42 31.45 26.24
N ARG A 596 62.16 30.47 27.12
CA ARG A 596 63.17 29.49 27.56
C ARG A 596 63.71 28.62 26.42
N ALA A 597 62.85 28.17 25.51
CA ALA A 597 63.26 27.37 24.36
C ALA A 597 64.15 28.17 23.40
N LEU A 598 63.79 29.43 23.10
CA LEU A 598 64.59 30.28 22.21
C LEU A 598 65.93 30.72 22.82
N ASP A 599 65.96 31.03 24.12
CA ASP A 599 67.21 31.39 24.82
C ASP A 599 68.20 30.23 24.86
N LYS A 600 67.69 28.99 24.93
CA LYS A 600 68.52 27.78 24.92
C LYS A 600 68.98 27.34 23.53
N ILE A 601 68.21 27.61 22.47
CA ILE A 601 68.64 27.34 21.08
C ILE A 601 69.67 28.38 20.60
N ASN A 602 69.78 29.53 21.28
CA ASN A 602 70.77 30.58 21.01
C ASN A 602 72.14 30.33 21.68
N ASN A 603 72.17 29.49 22.72
CA ASN A 603 73.38 29.06 23.43
C ASN A 603 73.81 27.69 22.95
#